data_AF-A0A1E7PZ56-F1
#
_entry.id   AF-A0A1E7PZ56-F1
#
_cell.length_a   1.000
_cell.length_b   1.000
_cell.length_c   1.000
_cell.angle_alpha   90.00
_cell.angle_beta   90.00
_cell.angle_gamma   90.00
#
_symmetry.space_group_name_H-M   'P 1'
#
loop_
_entity.id
_entity.type
_entity.pdbx_description
1 polymer ?
#
loop_
_entity_poly.entity_id
_entity_poly.type
_entity_poly.pdbx_seq_one_letter_code
_entity_poly.pdbx_strand_id
1 'polypeptide(L)' 'MEIVMILIPATLILVALGILLFSWAVKNGQYDDLEGPAHRILYDDDAHMIPTESRQETEKPDTPDPDSEQQAPRSGD' A
#
# COMPACT_ATOMS: atom_id res chain seq x y z
N MET A 1 38.27 36.85 7.04
CA MET A 1 37.39 36.84 8.23
C MET A 1 35.94 37.14 7.85
N GLU A 2 35.67 38.09 6.94
CA GLU A 2 34.31 38.46 6.49
C GLU A 2 33.42 37.31 5.98
N ILE A 3 33.97 36.37 5.19
CA ILE A 3 33.17 35.28 4.60
C ILE A 3 32.55 34.37 5.67
N VAL A 4 33.24 34.17 6.80
CA VAL A 4 32.76 33.34 7.91
C VAL A 4 31.49 33.93 8.53
N MET A 5 31.40 35.27 8.55
CA MET A 5 30.23 36.01 9.06
C MET A 5 28.97 35.77 8.21
N ILE A 6 29.13 35.43 6.93
CA ILE A 6 28.02 35.09 6.02
C ILE A 6 27.74 33.58 6.04
N LEU A 7 28.79 32.74 6.08
CA LEU A 7 28.67 31.29 6.01
C LEU A 7 28.00 30.69 7.26
N ILE A 8 28.27 31.22 8.45
CA ILE A 8 27.63 30.74 9.69
C ILE A 8 26.10 30.91 9.63
N PRO A 9 25.52 32.11 9.38
CA PRO A 9 24.07 32.24 9.30
C PRO A 9 23.49 31.50 8.09
N ALA A 10 24.17 31.49 6.95
CA ALA A 10 23.71 30.75 5.77
C ALA A 10 23.58 29.24 6.03
N THR A 11 24.56 28.63 6.70
CA THR A 11 24.52 27.21 7.05
C THR A 11 23.44 26.90 8.09
N LEU A 12 23.25 27.76 9.09
CA LEU A 12 22.15 27.61 10.06
C LEU A 12 20.78 27.65 9.39
N ILE A 13 20.57 28.56 8.44
CA ILE A 13 19.33 28.63 7.66
C ILE A 13 19.14 27.35 6.84
N LEU A 14 20.19 26.88 6.18
CA LEU A 14 20.14 25.67 5.35
C LEU A 14 19.79 24.44 6.20
N VAL A 15 20.41 24.28 7.38
CA VAL A 15 20.09 23.20 8.32
C VAL A 15 18.65 23.30 8.81
N ALA A 16 18.19 24.49 9.19
CA ALA A 16 16.81 24.71 9.61
C ALA A 16 15.81 24.35 8.50
N LEU A 17 16.10 24.74 7.26
CA LEU A 17 15.30 24.41 6.09
C LEU A 17 15.26 22.90 5.85
N GLY A 18 16.41 22.23 5.98
CA GLY A 18 16.51 20.77 5.88
C GLY A 18 15.64 20.06 6.92
N ILE A 19 15.68 20.50 8.18
CA ILE A 19 14.86 19.94 9.26
C ILE A 19 13.37 20.17 8.99
N LEU A 20 12.99 21.36 8.51
CA LEU A 20 11.60 21.68 8.17
C LEU A 20 11.07 20.80 7.04
N LEU A 21 11.83 20.68 5.95
CA LEU A 21 11.46 19.86 4.79
C LEU A 21 11.41 18.38 5.15
N PHE A 22 12.40 17.89 5.91
CA PHE A 22 12.41 16.51 6.40
C PHE A 22 11.20 16.23 7.29
N SER A 23 10.91 17.10 8.25
CA SER A 23 9.75 16.94 9.15
C SER A 23 8.43 16.98 8.39
N TRP A 24 8.32 17.80 7.34
CA TRP A 24 7.16 17.81 6.45
C TRP A 24 7.04 16.50 5.67
N ALA A 25 8.12 15.98 5.09
CA ALA A 25 8.13 14.73 4.34
C ALA A 25 7.73 13.52 5.20
N VAL A 26 8.22 13.46 6.46
CA VAL A 26 7.84 12.44 7.43
C VAL A 26 6.34 12.53 7.76
N LYS A 27 5.84 13.74 8.04
CA LYS A 27 4.40 13.94 8.29
C LYS A 27 3.51 13.61 7.10
N ASN A 28 4.03 13.74 5.88
CA ASN A 28 3.30 13.45 4.65
C ASN A 28 3.36 11.95 4.26
N GLY A 29 3.90 11.09 5.11
CA GLY A 29 3.94 9.64 4.87
C GLY A 29 4.86 9.21 3.72
N GLN A 30 5.82 10.05 3.32
CA GLN A 30 6.73 9.74 2.19
C GLN A 30 7.56 8.47 2.41
N TYR A 31 7.70 8.04 3.66
CA TYR A 31 8.45 6.85 4.08
C TYR A 31 7.55 5.64 4.39
N ASP A 32 6.24 5.77 4.24
CA ASP A 32 5.29 4.69 4.58
C ASP A 32 5.27 3.59 3.52
N ASP A 33 5.72 3.90 2.29
CA ASP A 33 5.78 2.96 1.16
C ASP A 33 7.22 2.61 0.76
N LEU A 34 8.07 2.29 1.75
CA LEU A 34 9.41 1.74 1.49
C LEU A 34 9.38 0.23 1.17
N GLU A 35 8.28 -0.46 1.46
CA GLU A 35 8.12 -1.91 1.26
C GLU A 35 7.40 -2.27 -0.06
N GLY A 36 6.69 -1.33 -0.70
CA GLY A 36 5.81 -1.61 -1.85
C GLY A 36 6.46 -2.12 -3.14
N PRO A 37 7.66 -1.67 -3.55
CA PRO A 37 8.26 -2.10 -4.82
C PRO A 37 8.98 -3.45 -4.75
N ALA A 38 9.58 -3.79 -3.60
CA ALA A 38 10.44 -4.96 -3.47
C ALA A 38 9.68 -6.29 -3.52
N HIS A 39 8.43 -6.30 -3.08
CA HIS A 39 7.60 -7.51 -3.10
C HIS A 39 7.04 -7.78 -4.51
N ARG A 40 6.69 -6.75 -5.27
CA ARG A 40 6.07 -6.89 -6.60
C ARG A 40 7.00 -7.58 -7.62
N ILE A 41 8.29 -7.25 -7.61
CA ILE A 41 9.24 -7.83 -8.57
C ILE A 41 9.48 -9.34 -8.39
N LEU A 42 9.16 -9.89 -7.21
CA LEU A 42 9.34 -11.31 -6.92
C LEU A 42 8.09 -12.16 -7.19
N TYR A 43 6.90 -11.54 -7.27
CA TYR A 43 5.62 -12.25 -7.40
C TYR A 43 4.80 -11.87 -8.65
N ASP A 44 5.13 -10.77 -9.34
CA ASP A 44 4.40 -10.36 -10.55
C ASP A 44 4.65 -11.30 -11.75
N ASP A 45 5.81 -11.95 -11.80
CA ASP A 45 6.18 -12.89 -12.87
C ASP A 45 5.47 -14.25 -12.74
N ASP A 46 5.05 -14.66 -11.54
CA ASP A 46 4.47 -15.99 -11.29
C ASP A 46 2.92 -15.99 -11.31
N ALA A 47 2.29 -14.82 -11.42
CA ALA A 47 0.82 -14.69 -11.36
C ALA A 47 0.09 -15.48 -12.46
N HIS A 48 0.73 -15.66 -13.61
CA HIS A 48 0.20 -16.47 -14.72
C HIS A 48 0.50 -17.97 -14.59
N MET A 49 1.32 -18.37 -13.60
CA MET A 49 1.73 -19.74 -13.36
C MET A 49 0.93 -20.43 -12.23
N ILE A 50 0.03 -19.72 -11.55
CA ILE A 50 -0.79 -20.28 -10.45
C ILE A 50 -1.99 -21.04 -11.03
N PRO A 51 -2.06 -22.38 -10.88
CA PRO A 51 -3.21 -23.16 -11.34
C PRO A 51 -4.47 -22.77 -10.54
N THR A 52 -5.62 -22.70 -11.22
CA THR A 52 -6.94 -22.31 -10.65
C THR A 52 -7.34 -23.11 -9.41
N GLU A 53 -6.80 -24.31 -9.22
CA GLU A 53 -7.08 -25.17 -8.06
C GLU A 53 -6.42 -24.70 -6.75
N SER A 54 -5.47 -23.77 -6.81
CA SER A 54 -4.74 -23.27 -5.63
C SER A 54 -5.46 -22.11 -4.92
N ARG A 55 -6.61 -21.65 -5.43
CA ARG A 55 -7.40 -20.57 -4.83
C ARG A 55 -8.29 -21.13 -3.71
N GLN A 56 -7.68 -21.66 -2.66
CA GLN A 56 -8.41 -21.98 -1.43
C GLN A 56 -8.67 -20.69 -0.64
N GLU A 57 -9.94 -20.27 -0.69
CA GLU A 57 -10.71 -19.92 0.51
C GLU A 57 -10.10 -18.83 1.41
N THR A 58 -10.28 -17.58 0.98
CA THR A 58 -10.64 -16.53 1.95
C THR A 58 -11.96 -15.94 1.47
N GLU A 59 -12.99 -16.78 1.48
CA GLU A 59 -14.37 -16.35 1.46
C GLU A 59 -14.66 -15.72 2.83
N LYS A 60 -14.50 -14.40 2.92
CA LYS A 60 -15.08 -13.64 4.02
C LYS A 60 -16.56 -13.43 3.64
N PRO A 61 -17.53 -13.79 4.51
CA PRO A 61 -18.93 -13.91 4.12
C PRO A 61 -19.53 -12.53 3.87
N ASP A 62 -19.74 -12.20 2.60
CA ASP A 62 -20.63 -11.12 2.20
C ASP A 62 -22.08 -11.61 2.38
N THR A 63 -22.74 -11.06 3.39
CA THR A 63 -24.17 -10.72 3.47
C THR A 63 -25.17 -11.66 2.77
N PRO A 64 -26.09 -12.33 3.49
CA PRO A 64 -27.19 -13.03 2.85
C PRO A 64 -28.16 -12.01 2.23
N ASP A 65 -28.35 -12.08 0.91
CA ASP A 65 -29.40 -11.37 0.18
C ASP A 65 -29.88 -12.27 -0.98
N PRO A 66 -31.11 -12.13 -1.49
CA PRO A 66 -32.34 -12.55 -0.84
C PRO A 66 -33.08 -13.62 -1.67
N ASP A 67 -32.41 -14.46 -2.45
CA ASP A 67 -33.13 -15.37 -3.35
C ASP A 67 -33.49 -16.72 -2.69
N SER A 68 -34.47 -16.60 -1.81
CA SER A 68 -35.32 -17.68 -1.30
C SER A 68 -36.25 -18.23 -2.39
N GLU A 69 -35.79 -18.44 -3.62
CA GLU A 69 -36.64 -19.01 -4.68
C GLU A 69 -35.82 -19.85 -5.67
N GLN A 70 -35.75 -21.16 -5.41
CA GLN A 70 -36.01 -22.22 -6.39
C GLN A 70 -35.29 -23.51 -5.96
N GLN A 71 -36.03 -24.37 -5.25
CA GLN A 71 -35.91 -25.82 -5.38
C GLN A 71 -37.06 -26.50 -4.61
N ALA A 72 -38.10 -26.87 -5.33
CA ALA A 72 -38.92 -28.04 -4.99
C ALA A 72 -39.13 -28.85 -6.27
N PRO A 73 -38.78 -30.15 -6.28
CA PRO A 73 -38.63 -30.93 -7.51
C PRO A 73 -40.00 -31.37 -8.05
N ARG A 74 -40.11 -31.40 -9.38
CA ARG A 74 -41.18 -32.15 -10.05
C ARG A 74 -40.95 -33.64 -9.85
N SER A 75 -41.84 -34.28 -9.09
CA SER A 75 -42.10 -35.70 -9.19
C SER A 75 -43.62 -35.87 -9.17
N GLY A 76 -44.16 -36.47 -10.24
CA GLY A 76 -45.58 -36.78 -10.34
C GLY A 76 -45.91 -38.08 -9.63
N ASP A 77 -47.08 -38.08 -8.97
CA ASP A 77 -48.16 -39.06 -9.12
C ASP A 77 -49.47 -38.32 -8.76
#